data_AF-A0AA35SFF6-F1
#
_entry.id   AF-A0AA35SFF6-F1
#
_cell.length_a   1.000
_cell.length_b   1.000
_cell.length_c   1.000
_cell.angle_alpha   90.00
_cell.angle_beta   90.00
_cell.angle_gamma   90.00
#
_symmetry.space_group_name_H-M   'P 1'
#
loop_
_entity.id
_entity.type
_entity.pdbx_description
1 polymer ?
#
loop_
_entity_poly.entity_id
_entity_poly.type
_entity_poly.pdbx_seq_one_letter_code
_entity_poly.pdbx_strand_id
1 'polypeptide(L)' 'MEGVGSDYPAIARRTNRSVLELTHYLGGLFDQRRRHPRADLISDLIAVEAGGDRLSQAELFGICSFCWRPATKPPPA' A
#
# COMPACT_ATOMS: atom_id res chain seq x y z
N MET A 1 14.57 -25.95 -25.23
CA MET A 1 13.81 -25.18 -24.22
C MET A 1 14.84 -24.60 -23.25
N GLU A 2 15.56 -23.58 -23.69
CA GLU A 2 16.64 -22.95 -22.93
C GLU A 2 16.22 -21.51 -22.61
N GLY A 3 16.42 -21.07 -21.37
CA GLY A 3 16.28 -19.66 -21.02
C GLY A 3 15.48 -19.32 -19.76
N VAL A 4 15.66 -20.04 -18.66
CA VAL A 4 15.48 -19.43 -17.32
C VAL A 4 16.66 -19.87 -16.45
N GLY A 5 17.82 -19.26 -16.69
CA GLY A 5 18.89 -19.25 -15.69
C GLY A 5 18.36 -18.54 -14.44
N SER A 6 18.49 -19.16 -13.28
CA SER A 6 17.91 -18.73 -12.00
C SER A 6 18.45 -17.37 -11.53
N ASP A 7 17.84 -16.28 -12.02
CA ASP A 7 18.05 -14.92 -11.52
C ASP A 7 17.13 -14.61 -10.31
N TYR A 8 16.52 -15.65 -9.76
CA TYR A 8 15.60 -15.59 -8.63
C TYR A 8 16.17 -14.81 -7.44
N PRO A 9 17.45 -14.98 -7.05
CA PRO A 9 18.03 -14.19 -5.96
C PRO A 9 18.13 -12.69 -6.26
N ALA A 10 18.42 -12.28 -7.50
CA ALA A 10 18.48 -10.86 -7.86
C ALA A 10 17.09 -10.24 -7.92
N ILE A 11 16.11 -10.96 -8.48
CA ILE A 11 14.70 -10.58 -8.49
C ILE A 11 14.19 -10.41 -7.05
N ALA A 12 14.45 -11.37 -6.17
CA ALA A 12 14.04 -11.30 -4.77
C ALA A 12 14.65 -10.09 -4.05
N ARG A 13 15.94 -9.80 -4.27
CA ARG A 13 16.61 -8.61 -3.71
C ARG A 13 15.99 -7.30 -4.20
N ARG A 14 15.69 -7.21 -5.50
CA ARG A 14 15.05 -6.03 -6.10
C ARG A 14 13.65 -5.83 -5.54
N THR A 15 12.86 -6.91 -5.46
CA THR A 15 11.50 -6.88 -4.88
C THR A 15 11.54 -6.40 -3.43
N ASN A 16 12.40 -6.98 -2.59
CA ASN A 16 12.53 -6.56 -1.19
C ASN A 16 12.92 -5.09 -1.05
N ARG A 17 13.83 -4.60 -1.90
CA ARG A 17 14.21 -3.19 -1.92
C ARG A 17 13.02 -2.30 -2.26
N SER A 18 12.29 -2.60 -3.33
CA SER A 18 11.12 -1.82 -3.73
C SER A 18 10.03 -1.80 -2.64
N VAL A 19 9.82 -2.93 -1.95
CA VAL A 19 8.85 -3.02 -0.85
C VAL A 19 9.28 -2.14 0.33
N LEU A 20 10.56 -2.15 0.69
CA LEU A 20 11.10 -1.32 1.77
C LEU A 20 10.99 0.17 1.43
N GLU A 21 11.35 0.57 0.21
CA GLU A 21 11.27 1.96 -0.25
C GLU A 21 9.81 2.47 -0.24
N LEU A 22 8.89 1.65 -0.74
CA LEU A 22 7.46 1.99 -0.72
C LEU A 22 6.90 2.08 0.69
N THR A 23 7.28 1.14 1.57
CA THR A 23 6.87 1.14 2.98
C THR A 23 7.38 2.38 3.71
N HIS A 24 8.63 2.75 3.47
CA HIS A 24 9.22 3.95 4.08
C HIS A 24 8.51 5.24 3.63
N TYR A 25 8.26 5.37 2.32
CA TYR A 25 7.57 6.53 1.76
C TYR A 25 6.14 6.67 2.31
N LEU A 26 5.35 5.59 2.27
CA LEU A 26 3.97 5.61 2.72
C LEU A 26 3.86 5.79 4.25
N GLY A 27 4.78 5.20 5.04
CA GLY A 27 4.83 5.44 6.48
C GLY A 27 5.02 6.92 6.83
N GLY A 28 5.97 7.59 6.16
CA GLY A 28 6.17 9.04 6.32
C GLY A 28 4.95 9.86 5.89
N LEU A 29 4.28 9.44 4.82
CA LEU A 29 3.05 10.09 4.33
C LEU A 29 1.89 9.96 5.33
N PHE A 30 1.71 8.80 5.94
CA PHE A 30 0.68 8.58 6.96
C PHE A 30 0.92 9.46 8.20
N ASP A 31 2.16 9.56 8.66
CA ASP A 31 2.50 10.39 9.81
C ASP A 31 2.36 11.89 9.51
N GLN A 32 2.59 12.30 8.26
CA GLN A 32 2.30 13.67 7.82
C GLN A 32 0.80 13.93 7.81
N ARG A 33 -0.01 13.00 7.27
CA ARG A 33 -1.47 13.17 7.15
C ARG A 33 -2.20 13.05 8.47
N ARG A 34 -1.67 12.30 9.44
CA ARG A 34 -2.14 12.31 10.84
C ARG A 34 -2.02 13.69 11.49
N ARG A 35 -0.94 14.42 11.20
CA ARG A 35 -0.68 15.77 11.75
C ARG A 35 -1.38 16.87 10.96
N HIS A 36 -1.44 16.73 9.65
CA HIS A 36 -2.04 17.69 8.73
C HIS A 36 -2.93 16.97 7.71
N PRO A 37 -4.20 16.69 8.07
CA PRO A 37 -5.17 16.09 7.15
C PRO A 37 -5.35 16.96 5.91
N ARG A 38 -5.56 16.34 4.74
CA ARG A 38 -5.99 17.03 3.51
C ARG A 38 -7.24 16.36 2.94
N ALA A 39 -7.80 16.92 1.87
CA ALA A 39 -8.89 16.30 1.13
C ALA A 39 -8.38 15.17 0.23
N ASP A 40 -7.98 14.04 0.82
CA ASP A 40 -7.59 12.83 0.10
C ASP A 40 -7.94 11.55 0.87
N LEU A 41 -7.99 10.45 0.13
CA LEU A 41 -8.35 9.13 0.66
C LEU A 41 -7.49 8.70 1.86
N ILE A 42 -6.21 9.07 1.89
CA ILE A 42 -5.32 8.70 3.02
C ILE A 42 -5.75 9.42 4.28
N SER A 43 -6.09 10.71 4.18
CA SER A 43 -6.60 11.49 5.29
C SER A 43 -7.96 10.99 5.76
N ASP A 44 -8.84 10.63 4.82
CA ASP A 44 -10.14 10.01 5.11
C ASP A 44 -9.96 8.71 5.88
N LEU A 45 -9.10 7.80 5.40
CA LEU A 45 -8.80 6.53 6.05
C LEU A 45 -8.16 6.70 7.44
N ILE A 46 -7.23 7.64 7.59
CA ILE A 46 -6.61 7.94 8.90
C ILE A 46 -7.65 8.44 9.91
N ALA A 47 -8.69 9.14 9.44
CA ALA A 47 -9.78 9.63 10.27
C ALA A 47 -10.79 8.54 10.65
N VAL A 48 -10.81 7.40 9.95
CA VAL A 48 -11.69 6.27 10.28
C VAL A 48 -11.31 5.68 11.63
N GLU A 49 -12.29 5.62 12.53
CA GLU A 49 -12.25 4.93 13.81
C GLU A 49 -13.34 3.86 13.83
N ALA A 50 -12.97 2.62 14.16
CA ALA A 50 -13.91 1.50 14.25
C ALA A 50 -13.83 0.92 15.67
N GLY A 51 -14.92 1.05 16.44
CA GLY A 51 -15.01 0.48 17.78
C GLY A 51 -14.04 1.07 18.82
N GLY A 52 -13.52 2.28 18.59
CA GLY A 52 -12.55 2.94 19.48
C GLY A 52 -11.09 2.85 19.00
N ASP A 53 -10.80 2.01 17.99
CA ASP A 53 -9.46 1.85 17.44
C ASP A 53 -9.31 2.55 16.09
N ARG A 54 -8.19 3.25 15.94
CA ARG A 54 -7.76 3.85 14.67
C ARG A 54 -6.99 2.83 13.86
N LEU A 55 -7.07 2.93 12.53
CA LEU A 55 -6.27 2.09 11.66
C LEU A 55 -4.77 2.22 11.95
N SER A 56 -4.13 1.08 12.17
CA SER A 56 -2.68 0.93 12.27
C SER A 56 -2.03 1.23 10.91
N GLN A 57 -0.71 1.50 10.91
CA GLN A 57 0.00 1.67 9.63
C GLN A 57 -0.14 0.43 8.73
N ALA A 58 -0.07 -0.78 9.30
CA ALA A 58 -0.19 -2.02 8.54
C ALA A 58 -1.55 -2.15 7.84
N GLU A 59 -2.63 -1.73 8.49
CA GLU A 59 -3.98 -1.75 7.89
C GLU A 59 -4.14 -0.67 6.82
N LEU A 60 -3.56 0.53 7.03
CA LEU A 60 -3.53 1.58 6.00
C LEU A 60 -2.80 1.11 4.74
N PHE A 61 -1.70 0.36 4.86
CA PHE A 61 -1.03 -0.28 3.73
C PHE A 61 -1.93 -1.27 3.00
N GLY A 62 -2.64 -2.12 3.74
CA GLY A 62 -3.59 -3.08 3.18
C GLY A 62 -4.67 -2.39 2.33
N ILE A 63 -5.31 -1.36 2.88
CA ILE A 63 -6.38 -0.63 2.19
C ILE A 63 -5.85 0.16 0.97
N CYS A 64 -4.69 0.82 1.10
CA CYS A 64 -4.07 1.53 -0.03
C CYS A 64 -3.72 0.56 -1.18
N SER A 65 -3.23 -0.64 -0.86
CA SER A 65 -2.92 -1.66 -1.86
C SER A 65 -4.16 -2.16 -2.61
N PHE A 66 -5.31 -2.20 -1.93
CA PHE A 66 -6.60 -2.59 -2.53
C PHE A 66 -7.16 -1.48 -3.42
N CYS A 67 -7.10 -0.22 -2.97
CA CYS A 67 -7.64 0.91 -3.73
C CYS A 67 -6.87 1.18 -5.05
N TRP A 68 -5.55 0.94 -5.07
CA TRP A 68 -4.75 1.12 -6.29
C TRP A 68 -4.98 0.03 -7.33
N ARG A 69 -5.55 -1.13 -6.97
CA ARG A 69 -5.93 -2.12 -7.97
C ARG A 69 -7.06 -1.53 -8.82
N PRO A 70 -6.91 -1.47 -10.15
CA PRO A 70 -8.01 -1.03 -11.01
C PRO A 70 -9.20 -1.95 -10.72
N ALA A 71 -10.31 -1.37 -10.29
CA ALA A 71 -11.56 -2.07 -10.15
C ALA A 71 -11.91 -2.63 -11.53
N THR A 72 -11.63 -3.91 -11.77
CA THR A 72 -12.27 -4.62 -12.88
C THR A 72 -13.74 -4.75 -12.49
N LYS A 73 -14.52 -3.70 -12.75
CA LYS A 73 -15.97 -3.74 -12.67
C LYS A 73 -16.40 -4.96 -13.50
N PRO A 74 -17.05 -5.98 -12.91
CA PRO A 74 -17.54 -7.09 -13.71
C PRO A 74 -18.50 -6.54 -14.77
N PRO A 75 -18.44 -7.03 -16.03
CA PRO A 75 -19.35 -6.57 -17.06
C PRO A 75 -20.80 -6.83 -16.61
N PRO A 76 -21.72 -5.88 -16.85
CA PRO A 76 -23.13 -6.11 -16.55
C PRO A 76 -23.66 -7.29 -17.38
N ALA A 77 -24.50 -8.12 -16.74
CA ALA A 77 -25.19 -9.25 -17.35
C ALA A 77 -26.15 -8.83 -18.46
#